data_AF-A0A1Q4BLT0-F1
#
_entry.id   AF-A0A1Q4BLT0-F1
#
_cell.length_a   1.000
_cell.length_b   1.000
_cell.length_c   1.000
_cell.angle_alpha   90.00
_cell.angle_beta   90.00
_cell.angle_gamma   90.00
#
_symmetry.space_group_name_H-M   'P 1'
#
loop_
_entity.id
_entity.type
_entity.pdbx_description
1 polymer ?
#
loop_
_entity_poly.entity_id
_entity_poly.type
_entity_poly.pdbx_seq_one_letter_code
_entity_poly.pdbx_strand_id
1 'polypeptide(L)'
;MHLGSNISTTQLLQLMAKNDVVIRRHLSQSCDDQQQDVFSLAREEASGRSTSTGLFARQIEVPAEFVVDLEKAHFIRAGQPADGQVIYSLTDNGRRAALAQ
;
A
#
# COMPACT_ATOMS: atom_id res chain seq x y z
N MET A 1 -15.99 -17.52 10.75
CA MET A 1 -15.72 -17.15 9.33
C MET A 1 -14.82 -15.92 9.35
N HIS A 2 -13.49 -16.11 9.37
CA HIS A 2 -12.56 -15.01 9.14
C HIS A 2 -12.44 -14.86 7.62
N LEU A 3 -12.86 -13.73 7.05
CA LEU A 3 -12.48 -13.38 5.69
C LEU A 3 -10.97 -13.12 5.70
N GLY A 4 -10.18 -14.20 5.64
CA GLY A 4 -8.74 -14.17 5.43
C GLY A 4 -8.49 -13.52 4.09
N SER A 5 -8.29 -12.20 4.12
CA SER A 5 -8.18 -11.34 2.95
C SER A 5 -6.79 -11.51 2.35
N ASN A 6 -6.51 -12.68 1.77
CA ASN A 6 -5.33 -12.92 0.95
C ASN A 6 -5.54 -12.20 -0.40
N ILE A 7 -5.29 -10.89 -0.44
CA ILE A 7 -5.17 -10.17 -1.70
C ILE A 7 -3.92 -10.68 -2.42
N SER A 8 -4.07 -11.18 -3.66
CA SER A 8 -2.91 -11.63 -4.43
C SER A 8 -2.09 -10.45 -4.97
N THR A 9 -0.84 -10.69 -5.37
CA THR A 9 0.04 -9.65 -5.95
C THR A 9 -0.64 -8.97 -7.12
N THR A 10 -1.21 -9.77 -8.01
CA THR A 10 -1.93 -9.30 -9.18
C THR A 10 -3.14 -8.44 -8.79
N GLN A 11 -3.93 -8.87 -7.80
CA GLN A 11 -5.09 -8.09 -7.34
C GLN A 11 -4.68 -6.76 -6.71
N LEU A 12 -3.59 -6.75 -5.92
CA LEU A 12 -3.07 -5.52 -5.35
C LEU A 12 -2.58 -4.56 -6.44
N LEU A 13 -1.76 -5.04 -7.38
CA LEU A 13 -1.26 -4.22 -8.48
C LEU A 13 -2.40 -3.67 -9.34
N GLN A 14 -3.44 -4.46 -9.58
CA GLN A 14 -4.66 -4.01 -10.27
C GLN A 14 -5.42 -2.97 -9.46
N LEU A 15 -5.52 -3.12 -8.14
CA LEU A 15 -6.16 -2.14 -7.27
C LEU A 15 -5.41 -0.81 -7.32
N MET A 16 -4.07 -0.86 -7.18
CA MET A 16 -3.21 0.32 -7.29
C MET A 16 -3.30 0.99 -8.66
N ALA A 17 -3.33 0.20 -9.74
CA ALA A 17 -3.40 0.72 -11.11
C ALA A 17 -4.75 1.33 -11.48
N LYS A 18 -5.86 0.81 -10.94
CA LYS A 18 -7.23 1.21 -11.32
C LYS A 18 -7.86 2.25 -10.40
N ASN A 19 -7.43 2.34 -9.14
CA ASN A 19 -8.12 3.11 -8.10
C ASN A 19 -7.25 4.18 -7.43
N ASP A 20 -6.08 4.51 -8.01
CA ASP A 20 -5.08 5.41 -7.42
C ASP A 20 -4.78 5.04 -5.95
N VAL A 21 -4.65 3.74 -5.71
CA VAL A 21 -4.32 3.19 -4.38
C VAL A 21 -2.81 3.13 -4.23
N VAL A 22 -2.34 3.57 -3.07
CA VAL A 22 -0.94 3.54 -2.64
C VAL A 22 -0.79 2.64 -1.41
N ILE A 23 0.40 2.09 -1.21
CA ILE A 23 0.73 1.42 0.04
C ILE A 23 1.35 2.47 0.96
N ARG A 24 0.85 2.59 2.18
CA ARG A 24 1.36 3.54 3.17
C ARG A 24 1.98 2.78 4.33
N ARG A 25 3.25 3.04 4.59
CA ARG A 25 3.96 2.59 5.79
C ARG A 25 3.79 3.63 6.89
N HIS A 26 3.37 3.16 8.06
CA HIS A 26 3.32 3.93 9.29
C HIS A 26 3.85 3.09 10.45
N LEU A 27 4.36 3.77 11.47
CA LEU A 27 4.80 3.12 12.70
C LEU A 27 3.61 2.98 13.63
N SER A 28 3.26 1.73 13.94
CA SER A 28 2.34 1.41 15.04
C SER A 28 3.11 1.51 16.36
N GLN A 29 2.63 2.35 17.28
CA GLN A 29 3.04 2.28 18.67
C GLN A 29 2.28 1.13 19.33
N SER A 30 2.96 0.00 19.51
CA SER A 30 2.45 -1.06 20.38
C SER A 30 2.64 -0.67 21.86
N CYS A 31 1.83 -1.24 22.75
CA CYS A 31 1.79 -0.93 24.19
C CYS A 31 3.10 -1.27 24.95
N ASP A 32 4.09 -1.86 24.27
CA ASP A 32 5.35 -2.39 24.80
C ASP A 32 6.59 -1.59 24.36
N ASP A 33 6.41 -0.31 24.00
CA ASP A 33 7.48 0.59 23.49
C ASP A 33 8.15 0.13 22.17
N GLN A 34 7.74 -1.01 21.60
CA GLN A 34 8.18 -1.45 20.27
C GLN A 34 7.37 -0.80 19.17
N GLN A 35 8.03 0.04 18.37
CA GLN A 35 7.51 0.54 17.11
C GLN A 35 7.55 -0.59 16.06
N GLN A 36 6.42 -0.91 15.46
CA GLN A 36 6.34 -1.88 14.35
C GLN A 36 5.91 -1.20 13.06
N ASP A 37 6.51 -1.64 11.95
CA ASP A 37 6.12 -1.20 10.62
C ASP A 37 4.79 -1.85 10.21
N VAL A 38 3.79 -1.00 10.00
CA VAL A 38 2.49 -1.42 9.49
C VAL A 38 2.29 -0.82 8.11
N PHE A 39 1.95 -1.67 7.16
CA PHE A 39 1.65 -1.27 5.79
C PHE A 39 0.17 -1.42 5.53
N SER A 40 -0.46 -0.38 5.01
CA SER A 40 -1.89 -0.38 4.69
C SER A 40 -2.15 0.23 3.33
N LEU A 41 -3.28 -0.13 2.73
CA LEU A 41 -3.73 0.46 1.47
C LEU A 41 -4.51 1.76 1.74
N ALA A 42 -4.10 2.83 1.07
CA ALA A 42 -4.77 4.12 1.10
C ALA A 42 -5.12 4.56 -0.33
N ARG A 43 -6.31 5.13 -0.53
CA ARG A 43 -6.67 5.76 -1.81
C ARG A 43 -6.17 7.20 -1.80
N GLU A 44 -5.43 7.59 -2.82
CA GLU A 44 -5.04 8.99 -3.04
C GLU A 44 -6.03 9.61 -4.03
N GLU A 45 -6.89 10.51 -3.56
CA GLU A 45 -7.76 11.25 -4.48
C GLU A 45 -6.94 12.27 -5.28
N ALA A 46 -7.04 12.22 -6.62
CA ALA A 46 -6.34 13.07 -7.57
C ALA A 46 -6.55 14.59 -7.41
N SER A 47 -7.35 15.03 -6.43
CA SER A 47 -7.69 16.44 -6.18
C SER A 47 -6.75 17.16 -5.20
N GLY A 48 -5.64 16.56 -4.75
CA GLY A 48 -4.67 17.22 -3.86
C GLY A 48 -5.21 17.55 -2.46
N ARG A 49 -6.43 17.11 -2.14
CA ARG A 49 -6.98 17.10 -0.78
C ARG A 49 -6.84 15.67 -0.26
N SER A 50 -5.69 15.39 0.34
CA SER A 50 -5.51 14.21 1.19
C SER A 50 -6.48 14.31 2.36
N THR A 51 -7.70 13.82 2.20
CA THR A 51 -8.59 13.57 3.33
C THR A 51 -8.02 12.33 4.01
N SER A 52 -7.51 12.49 5.23
CA SER A 52 -7.06 11.40 6.11
C SER A 52 -8.15 10.35 6.41
N THR A 53 -9.33 10.49 5.81
CA THR A 53 -10.55 9.70 5.97
C THR A 53 -10.94 8.90 4.72
N GLY A 54 -10.17 8.96 3.62
CA GLY A 54 -10.36 8.13 2.42
C GLY A 54 -9.81 6.71 2.54
N LEU A 55 -9.91 6.08 3.72
CA LEU A 55 -9.70 4.64 3.84
C LEU A 55 -10.84 3.97 3.07
N PHE A 56 -10.53 3.10 2.10
CA PHE A 56 -11.47 2.05 1.76
C PHE A 56 -11.93 1.44 3.10
N ALA A 57 -13.24 1.33 3.32
CA ALA A 57 -13.84 0.86 4.59
C ALA A 57 -13.40 -0.57 5.01
N ARG A 58 -12.44 -1.16 4.30
CA ARG A 58 -11.61 -2.29 4.70
C ARG A 58 -10.16 -1.80 4.73
N GLN A 59 -9.64 -1.58 5.93
CA GLN A 59 -8.20 -1.44 6.16
C GLN A 59 -7.56 -2.77 5.77
N ILE A 60 -7.04 -2.86 4.54
CA ILE A 60 -6.31 -4.04 4.08
C ILE A 60 -4.88 -3.85 4.56
N GLU A 61 -4.50 -4.62 5.58
CA GLU A 61 -3.12 -4.75 6.00
C GLU A 61 -2.35 -5.49 4.92
N VAL A 62 -1.22 -4.93 4.52
CA VAL A 62 -0.30 -5.53 3.57
C VAL A 62 0.86 -6.11 4.37
N PRO A 63 1.14 -7.42 4.25
CA PRO A 63 2.27 -8.00 4.97
C PRO A 63 3.61 -7.38 4.52
N ALA A 64 4.54 -7.21 5.47
CA ALA A 64 5.82 -6.54 5.19
C ALA A 64 6.66 -7.32 4.17
N GLU A 65 6.69 -8.66 4.24
CA GLU A 65 7.39 -9.50 3.27
C GLU A 65 6.87 -9.27 1.84
N PHE A 66 5.58 -8.99 1.70
CA PHE A 66 4.95 -8.75 0.42
C PHE A 66 5.38 -7.42 -0.18
N VAL A 67 5.45 -6.36 0.63
CA VAL A 67 5.95 -5.04 0.19
C VAL A 67 7.40 -5.18 -0.28
N VAL A 68 8.22 -5.92 0.47
CA VAL A 68 9.63 -6.18 0.10
C VAL A 68 9.73 -6.91 -1.24
N ASP A 69 8.88 -7.90 -1.51
CA ASP A 69 8.88 -8.61 -2.78
C ASP A 69 8.44 -7.72 -3.95
N LEU A 70 7.46 -6.83 -3.75
CA LEU A 70 7.04 -5.84 -4.74
C LEU A 70 8.14 -4.82 -5.05
N GLU A 71 8.90 -4.40 -4.05
CA GLU A 71 10.06 -3.52 -4.22
C GLU A 71 11.19 -4.20 -4.99
N LYS A 72 11.53 -5.45 -4.62
CA LYS A 72 12.53 -6.26 -5.34
C LYS A 72 12.13 -6.49 -6.80
N ALA A 73 10.85 -6.69 -7.07
CA ALA A 73 10.30 -6.81 -8.42
C ALA A 73 10.19 -5.46 -9.16
N HIS A 74 10.55 -4.35 -8.51
CA HIS A 74 10.43 -2.99 -9.04
C HIS A 74 9.00 -2.60 -9.44
N PHE A 75 7.98 -3.21 -8.84
CA PHE A 75 6.57 -2.90 -9.12
C PHE A 75 6.08 -1.67 -8.36
N ILE A 76 6.66 -1.41 -7.19
CA ILE A 76 6.38 -0.21 -6.38
C ILE A 76 7.68 0.53 -6.10
N ARG A 77 7.55 1.81 -5.74
CA ARG A 77 8.67 2.66 -5.33
C ARG A 77 8.27 3.50 -4.11
N ALA A 78 9.12 3.48 -3.08
CA ALA A 78 9.01 4.41 -1.96
C ALA A 78 9.21 5.86 -2.43
N GLY A 79 8.23 6.70 -2.10
CA GLY A 79 8.31 8.16 -2.21
C GLY A 79 9.15 8.76 -1.08
N GLN A 80 9.27 10.10 -1.08
CA GLN A 80 9.92 10.80 0.03
C GLN A 80 9.07 10.65 1.31
N PRO A 81 9.71 10.39 2.47
CA PRO A 81 9.01 10.34 3.73
C PRO A 81 8.40 11.71 4.06
N ALA A 82 7.13 11.72 4.47
CA ALA A 82 6.43 12.91 4.96
C ALA A 82 5.77 12.56 6.30
N ASP A 83 6.00 13.38 7.32
CA ASP A 83 5.41 13.22 8.66
C ASP A 83 5.61 11.81 9.27
N GLY A 84 6.80 11.23 9.07
CA GLY A 84 7.14 9.88 9.57
C GLY A 84 6.45 8.72 8.83
N GLN A 85 5.78 9.00 7.71
CA GLN A 85 5.12 8.02 6.86
C GLN A 85 5.83 7.91 5.51
N VAL A 86 5.84 6.72 4.94
CA VAL A 86 6.38 6.46 3.59
C VAL A 86 5.24 5.97 2.71
N ILE A 87 5.07 6.62 1.56
CA ILE A 87 4.06 6.24 0.56
C ILE A 87 4.78 5.50 -0.56
N TYR A 88 4.29 4.32 -0.92
CA TYR A 88 4.78 3.54 -2.05
C TYR A 88 3.80 3.67 -3.20
N SER A 89 4.29 4.19 -4.32
CA SER A 89 3.53 4.37 -5.54
C SER A 89 3.85 3.27 -6.55
N LEU A 90 2.88 2.95 -7.40
CA LEU A 90 3.05 1.98 -8.48
C LEU A 90 4.01 2.53 -9.55
N THR A 91 4.96 1.72 -9.99
CA THR A 91 5.87 2.06 -11.11
C THR A 91 5.24 1.72 -12.46
N ASP A 92 5.87 2.13 -13.57
CA ASP A 92 5.50 1.65 -14.91
C ASP A 92 5.58 0.13 -15.04
N ASN A 93 6.57 -0.53 -14.42
CA ASN A 93 6.69 -1.99 -14.43
C ASN A 93 5.51 -2.63 -13.68
N GLY A 94 5.16 -2.11 -12.50
CA GLY A 94 4.02 -2.57 -11.73
C GLY A 94 2.70 -2.35 -12.48
N ARG A 95 2.55 -1.22 -13.18
CA ARG A 95 1.38 -0.91 -14.01
C ARG A 95 1.26 -1.88 -15.19
N ARG A 96 2.36 -2.18 -15.88
CA ARG A 96 2.37 -3.18 -16.96
C ARG A 96 2.00 -4.56 -16.43
N ALA A 97 2.59 -4.99 -15.31
CA ALA A 97 2.26 -6.27 -14.68
C ALA A 97 0.78 -6.36 -14.25
N ALA A 98 0.17 -5.25 -13.81
CA ALA A 98 -1.25 -5.19 -13.48
C ALA A 98 -2.17 -5.38 -14.70
N LEU A 99 -1.73 -4.91 -15.88
CA LEU A 99 -2.52 -4.82 -17.12
C LEU A 99 -2.22 -5.93 -18.13
N ALA A 100 -1.17 -6.74 -17.93
CA ALA A 100 -0.72 -7.76 -18.88
C ALA A 100 -1.59 -9.03 -18.96
N GLN A 101 -2.91 -8.90 -18.79
CA GLN A 101 -3.88 -10.00 -18.89
C GLN A 101 -4.82 -9.80 -20.08
#